data_AF-A0AAV5A5A4-F1
#
_entry.id   AF-A0AAV5A5A4-F1
#
_cell.length_a   1.000
_cell.length_b   1.000
_cell.length_c   1.000
_cell.angle_alpha   90.00
_cell.angle_beta   90.00
_cell.angle_gamma   90.00
#
_symmetry.space_group_name_H-M   'P 1'
#
loop_
_entity.id
_entity.type
_entity.pdbx_description
1 polymer ?
#
loop_
_entity_poly.entity_id
_entity_poly.type
_entity_poly.pdbx_seq_one_letter_code
_entity_poly.pdbx_strand_id
1 'polypeptide(L)'
;MEGSNPDKTSKTLWTFHSQQDLYQYALGCDSDIGGTSTTNLTMDSDGKARFWGEMKLGVKPGLEKRVRGGYAGFRNKIPFNAFVLTNYGHLISRESNPVVERIKTVGISILGGNSGVEGQYELGLDTIKAVNEEDLDEGQVSNPQTLNFTNH
;
A
#
# COMPACT_ATOMS: atom_id res chain seq x y z
N MET A 1 28.60 -19.52 22.45
CA MET A 1 28.39 -18.61 21.30
C MET A 1 27.07 -17.93 21.54
N GLU A 2 27.13 -16.68 22.01
CA GLU A 2 25.96 -15.87 22.33
C GLU A 2 25.37 -15.39 21.01
N GLY A 3 24.24 -15.98 20.59
CA GLY A 3 23.52 -15.53 19.41
C GLY A 3 22.94 -14.16 19.71
N SER A 4 23.38 -13.15 18.97
CA SER A 4 22.84 -11.78 19.06
C SER A 4 21.32 -11.84 18.92
N ASN A 5 20.60 -11.32 19.93
CA ASN A 5 19.15 -11.22 19.90
C ASN A 5 18.73 -10.40 18.66
N PRO A 6 17.79 -10.87 17.81
CA PRO A 6 17.36 -10.12 16.65
C PRO A 6 16.76 -8.77 17.07
N ASP A 7 17.09 -7.71 16.32
CA ASP A 7 16.53 -6.38 16.51
C ASP A 7 15.01 -6.41 16.27
N LYS A 8 14.24 -6.22 17.33
CA LYS A 8 12.78 -6.22 17.33
C LYS A 8 12.16 -4.84 17.17
N THR A 9 12.95 -3.78 16.98
CA THR A 9 12.40 -2.43 16.92
C THR A 9 11.47 -2.23 15.71
N SER A 10 10.32 -1.56 15.92
CA SER A 10 9.41 -1.16 14.85
C SER A 10 10.16 -0.41 13.75
N LYS A 11 9.86 -0.71 12.48
CA LYS A 11 10.49 -0.03 11.35
C LYS A 11 9.45 0.68 10.51
N THR A 12 9.61 2.00 10.38
CA THR A 12 8.82 2.79 9.44
C THR A 12 9.13 2.33 8.03
N LEU A 13 8.11 1.84 7.32
CA LEU A 13 8.28 1.36 5.94
C LEU A 13 8.23 2.54 4.97
N TRP A 14 7.27 3.43 5.20
CA TRP A 14 6.95 4.56 4.33
C TRP A 14 6.78 5.82 5.16
N THR A 15 7.38 6.89 4.67
CA THR A 15 7.21 8.24 5.21
C THR A 15 6.57 9.12 4.15
N PHE A 16 5.78 10.09 4.62
CA PHE A 16 5.11 11.09 3.82
C PHE A 16 5.39 12.46 4.42
N HIS A 17 6.67 12.79 4.66
CA HIS A 17 7.04 13.99 5.40
C HIS A 17 7.34 15.18 4.49
N SER A 18 7.56 14.92 3.20
CA SER A 18 7.92 15.93 2.21
C SER A 18 7.34 15.64 0.83
N GLN A 19 7.24 16.68 0.01
CA GLN A 19 6.87 16.54 -1.40
C GLN A 19 7.86 15.65 -2.16
N GLN A 20 9.13 15.62 -1.72
CA GLN A 20 10.17 14.78 -2.29
C GLN A 20 9.92 13.29 -2.00
N ASP A 21 9.34 12.94 -0.85
CA ASP A 21 9.00 11.55 -0.52
C ASP A 21 7.98 10.98 -1.51
N LEU A 22 7.11 11.83 -2.05
CA LEU A 22 6.11 11.40 -3.02
C LEU A 22 6.72 10.80 -4.30
N TYR A 23 7.95 11.20 -4.68
CA TYR A 23 8.66 10.61 -5.82
C TYR A 23 9.03 9.13 -5.62
N GLN A 24 9.02 8.64 -4.38
CA GLN A 24 9.31 7.25 -4.06
C GLN A 24 8.12 6.33 -4.36
N TYR A 25 6.93 6.89 -4.63
CA TYR A 25 5.73 6.13 -4.95
C TYR A 25 5.43 6.14 -6.45
N ALA A 26 4.92 5.03 -6.93
CA ALA A 26 4.35 4.87 -8.26
C ALA A 26 2.83 4.81 -8.12
N LEU A 27 2.14 5.70 -8.82
CA LEU A 27 0.68 5.73 -8.94
C LEU A 27 0.25 4.92 -10.16
N GLY A 28 -0.95 4.36 -10.12
CA GLY A 28 -1.58 3.73 -11.27
C GLY A 28 -3.08 3.62 -11.08
N CYS A 29 -3.81 3.58 -12.19
CA CYS A 29 -5.26 3.35 -12.18
C CYS A 29 -5.67 2.65 -13.48
N ASP A 30 -6.95 2.31 -13.60
CA ASP A 30 -7.47 1.66 -14.80
C ASP A 30 -7.21 2.44 -16.11
N SER A 31 -6.96 3.76 -16.05
CA SER A 31 -6.71 4.58 -17.24
C SER A 31 -5.44 4.17 -17.99
N ASP A 32 -4.49 3.56 -17.29
CA ASP A 32 -3.26 2.97 -17.86
C ASP A 32 -3.56 1.83 -18.85
N ILE A 33 -4.71 1.17 -18.68
CA ILE A 33 -5.17 0.08 -19.54
C ILE A 33 -6.45 0.44 -20.32
N GLY A 34 -6.85 1.71 -20.31
CA GLY A 34 -8.00 2.19 -21.08
C GLY A 34 -9.29 2.40 -20.31
N GLY A 35 -9.26 2.33 -18.97
CA GLY A 35 -10.29 2.88 -18.09
C GLY A 35 -10.32 4.41 -18.11
N THR A 36 -11.13 4.99 -17.22
CA THR A 36 -11.38 6.43 -17.15
C THR A 36 -11.24 7.01 -15.73
N SER A 37 -10.78 6.23 -14.76
CA SER A 37 -10.49 6.71 -13.41
C SER A 37 -9.29 7.66 -13.40
N THR A 38 -9.18 8.43 -12.32
CA THR A 38 -8.01 9.29 -12.04
C THR A 38 -7.34 8.89 -10.73
N THR A 39 -6.06 9.25 -10.58
CA THR A 39 -5.26 8.95 -9.39
C THR A 39 -4.23 10.04 -9.14
N ASN A 40 -4.15 10.52 -7.92
CA ASN A 40 -3.25 11.59 -7.49
C ASN A 40 -2.69 11.28 -6.10
N LEU A 41 -1.47 11.74 -5.85
CA LEU A 41 -0.86 11.74 -4.52
C LEU A 41 -0.18 13.09 -4.30
N THR A 42 -0.62 13.82 -3.29
CA THR A 42 -0.15 15.18 -3.00
C THR A 42 0.10 15.38 -1.51
N MET A 43 1.02 16.26 -1.14
CA MET A 43 1.15 16.69 0.25
C MET A 43 0.08 17.73 0.57
N ASP A 44 -0.50 17.62 1.77
CA ASP A 44 -1.46 18.59 2.28
C ASP A 44 -0.86 19.54 3.32
N SER A 45 -1.57 20.64 3.59
CA SER A 45 -1.23 21.62 4.61
C SER A 45 -1.14 21.06 6.04
N ASP A 46 -1.82 19.95 6.32
CA ASP A 46 -1.78 19.28 7.63
C ASP A 46 -0.56 18.36 7.83
N GLY A 47 0.34 18.30 6.83
CA GLY A 47 1.55 17.49 6.86
C GLY A 47 1.34 16.03 6.44
N LYS A 48 0.13 15.64 6.02
CA LYS A 48 -0.16 14.28 5.53
C LYS A 48 -0.12 14.22 4.01
N ALA A 49 0.11 13.04 3.47
CA ALA A 49 -0.15 12.79 2.06
C ALA A 49 -1.64 12.53 1.84
N ARG A 50 -2.22 13.09 0.77
CA ARG A 50 -3.56 12.73 0.29
C ARG A 50 -3.44 11.89 -0.96
N PHE A 51 -3.98 10.68 -0.91
CA PHE A 51 -4.24 9.85 -2.07
C PHE A 51 -5.68 10.05 -2.51
N TRP A 52 -5.90 10.59 -3.72
CA TRP A 52 -7.23 11.02 -4.14
C TRP A 52 -7.45 10.95 -5.65
N GLY A 53 -8.71 10.99 -6.06
CA GLY A 53 -9.10 11.01 -7.46
C GLY A 53 -10.58 10.72 -7.65
N GLU A 54 -10.95 10.41 -8.89
CA GLU A 54 -12.31 10.06 -9.29
C GLU A 54 -12.33 8.61 -9.79
N MET A 55 -13.12 7.78 -9.12
CA MET A 55 -13.36 6.39 -9.50
C MET A 55 -14.42 6.34 -10.61
N LYS A 56 -14.08 5.71 -11.74
CA LYS A 56 -15.00 5.46 -12.86
C LYS A 56 -14.94 4.01 -13.33
N LEU A 57 -16.07 3.49 -13.75
CA LEU A 57 -16.22 2.17 -14.35
C LEU A 57 -16.14 2.23 -15.88
N GLY A 58 -16.31 3.44 -16.43
CA GLY A 58 -16.20 3.70 -17.86
C GLY A 58 -14.83 3.32 -18.43
N VAL A 59 -14.84 2.86 -19.68
CA VAL A 59 -13.65 2.57 -20.47
C VAL A 59 -13.70 3.34 -21.78
N LYS A 60 -12.55 3.51 -22.43
CA LYS A 60 -12.46 4.17 -23.72
C LYS A 60 -13.26 3.40 -24.79
N PRO A 61 -13.84 4.12 -25.78
CA PRO A 61 -14.55 3.47 -26.88
C PRO A 61 -13.72 2.40 -27.58
N GLY A 62 -14.31 1.23 -27.80
CA GLY A 62 -13.66 0.06 -28.43
C GLY A 62 -12.94 -0.88 -27.44
N LEU A 63 -12.85 -0.54 -26.16
CA LEU A 63 -12.30 -1.40 -25.11
C LEU A 63 -13.38 -2.01 -24.20
N GLU A 64 -14.65 -1.74 -24.49
CA GLU A 64 -15.77 -2.36 -23.80
C GLU A 64 -15.65 -3.89 -23.87
N LYS A 65 -15.93 -4.57 -22.75
CA LYS A 65 -15.80 -6.03 -22.56
C LYS A 65 -14.37 -6.57 -22.58
N ARG A 66 -13.34 -5.75 -22.87
CA ARG A 66 -11.92 -6.13 -22.80
C ARG A 66 -11.25 -5.63 -21.53
N VAL A 67 -11.67 -4.46 -21.09
CA VAL A 67 -11.16 -3.78 -19.90
C VAL A 67 -12.32 -3.59 -18.93
N ARG A 68 -12.01 -3.67 -17.64
CA ARG A 68 -12.92 -3.33 -16.57
C ARG A 68 -12.33 -2.18 -15.77
N GLY A 69 -13.02 -1.04 -15.76
CA GLY A 69 -12.67 0.09 -14.92
C GLY A 69 -12.98 -0.17 -13.45
N GLY A 70 -12.58 0.78 -12.60
CA GLY A 70 -12.87 0.80 -11.19
C GLY A 70 -11.69 0.41 -10.29
N TYR A 71 -10.46 0.84 -10.62
CA TYR A 71 -9.29 0.67 -9.75
C TYR A 71 -8.38 1.91 -9.79
N ALA A 72 -7.87 2.29 -8.61
CA ALA A 72 -6.75 3.20 -8.46
C ALA A 72 -5.87 2.77 -7.28
N GLY A 73 -4.56 2.99 -7.38
CA GLY A 73 -3.64 2.64 -6.32
C GLY A 73 -2.28 3.31 -6.44
N PHE A 74 -1.47 3.08 -5.41
CA PHE A 74 -0.07 3.48 -5.37
C PHE A 74 0.78 2.40 -4.69
N ARG A 75 2.07 2.36 -5.00
CA ARG A 75 3.05 1.45 -4.39
C ARG A 75 4.41 2.12 -4.22
N ASN A 76 5.24 1.62 -3.31
CA ASN A 76 6.64 2.04 -3.22
C ASN A 76 7.45 1.54 -4.45
N LYS A 77 8.43 2.32 -4.89
CA LYS A 77 9.44 1.97 -5.89
C LYS A 77 10.64 1.21 -5.30
N ILE A 78 10.95 1.40 -4.01
CA ILE A 78 12.15 0.84 -3.38
C ILE A 78 11.90 -0.59 -2.88
N PRO A 79 12.79 -1.55 -3.21
CA PRO A 79 12.66 -2.94 -2.76
C PRO A 79 12.79 -3.12 -1.25
N PHE A 80 12.05 -4.08 -0.68
CA PHE A 80 12.12 -4.51 0.73
C PHE A 80 13.45 -5.18 1.13
N ASN A 81 14.51 -5.04 0.33
CA ASN A 81 15.83 -5.61 0.65
C ASN A 81 16.54 -4.87 1.81
N ALA A 82 15.96 -3.79 2.33
CA ALA A 82 16.40 -3.09 3.54
C ALA A 82 16.00 -3.81 4.84
N PHE A 83 15.17 -4.86 4.78
CA PHE A 83 14.77 -5.64 5.96
C PHE A 83 15.59 -6.92 6.08
N VAL A 84 16.12 -7.18 7.29
CA VAL A 84 16.65 -8.49 7.64
C VAL A 84 15.46 -9.37 8.01
N LEU A 85 15.14 -10.33 7.15
CA LEU A 85 14.14 -11.34 7.45
C LEU A 85 14.72 -12.31 8.49
N THR A 86 14.10 -12.39 9.65
CA THR A 86 14.35 -13.48 10.60
C THR A 86 13.29 -14.55 10.35
N ASN A 87 13.72 -15.79 10.17
CA ASN A 87 12.81 -16.94 10.08
C ASN A 87 12.93 -17.72 11.39
N TYR A 88 11.86 -17.83 12.17
CA TYR A 88 11.85 -18.51 13.47
C TYR A 88 13.02 -18.14 14.41
N GLY A 89 13.34 -16.85 14.51
CA GLY A 89 14.38 -16.35 15.44
C GLY A 89 15.82 -16.70 15.07
N HIS A 90 16.06 -17.30 13.89
CA HIS A 90 17.41 -17.56 13.39
C HIS A 90 17.77 -16.58 12.27
N LEU A 91 18.96 -15.98 12.38
CA LEU A 91 19.58 -15.21 11.30
C LEU A 91 19.93 -16.19 10.17
N ILE A 92 19.18 -16.15 9.07
CA ILE A 92 19.52 -16.95 7.90
C ILE A 92 20.65 -16.23 7.15
N SER A 93 21.83 -16.87 7.12
CA SER A 93 22.90 -16.52 6.18
C SER A 93 22.35 -16.57 4.75
N ARG A 94 22.53 -15.49 3.99
CA ARG A 94 22.10 -15.37 2.58
C ARG A 94 22.61 -16.50 1.68
N GLU A 95 23.63 -17.24 2.10
CA GLU A 95 24.36 -18.18 1.25
C GLU A 95 23.77 -19.60 1.21
N SER A 96 22.80 -19.96 2.06
CA SER A 96 22.32 -21.36 2.15
C SER A 96 20.82 -21.61 1.91
N ASN A 97 20.04 -20.61 1.48
CA ASN A 97 18.64 -20.85 1.10
C ASN A 97 18.30 -20.31 -0.31
N PRO A 98 18.11 -21.18 -1.32
CA PRO A 98 17.72 -20.77 -2.67
C PRO A 98 16.25 -20.34 -2.80
N VAL A 99 15.45 -20.40 -1.73
CA VAL A 99 14.04 -19.94 -1.70
C VAL A 99 13.88 -18.80 -0.69
N VAL A 100 14.45 -17.64 -1.00
CA VAL A 100 14.05 -16.38 -0.34
C VAL A 100 12.97 -15.74 -1.20
N GLU A 101 11.73 -15.81 -0.73
CA GLU A 101 10.60 -15.14 -1.37
C GLU A 101 10.74 -13.62 -1.22
N ARG A 102 10.68 -12.97 -2.37
CA ARG A 102 11.15 -11.60 -2.65
C ARG A 102 9.95 -10.65 -2.63
N ILE A 103 9.44 -10.27 -1.46
CA ILE A 103 8.57 -9.10 -1.42
C ILE A 103 9.41 -7.93 -1.95
N LYS A 104 8.97 -7.30 -3.05
CA LYS A 104 9.67 -6.16 -3.66
C LYS A 104 8.93 -4.85 -3.39
N THR A 105 7.61 -4.89 -3.30
CA THR A 105 6.79 -3.70 -3.16
C THR A 105 5.53 -4.05 -2.39
N VAL A 106 5.06 -3.12 -1.58
CA VAL A 106 3.70 -3.13 -1.03
C VAL A 106 3.01 -1.87 -1.58
N GLY A 107 1.70 -1.96 -1.77
CA GLY A 107 0.89 -0.87 -2.29
C GLY A 107 -0.52 -0.92 -1.73
N ILE A 108 -1.19 0.22 -1.78
CA ILE A 108 -2.59 0.37 -1.37
C ILE A 108 -3.42 0.66 -2.61
N SER A 109 -4.65 0.17 -2.61
CA SER A 109 -5.54 0.36 -3.74
C SER A 109 -7.00 0.44 -3.32
N ILE A 110 -7.75 1.25 -4.05
CA ILE A 110 -9.20 1.41 -3.91
C ILE A 110 -9.85 0.72 -5.11
N LEU A 111 -10.91 -0.03 -4.83
CA LEU A 111 -11.63 -0.87 -5.80
C LEU A 111 -13.10 -0.45 -5.86
N GLY A 112 -13.51 0.14 -6.98
CA GLY A 112 -14.92 0.42 -7.30
C GLY A 112 -15.51 -0.58 -8.30
N GLY A 113 -14.66 -1.24 -9.09
CA GLY A 113 -15.06 -2.09 -10.22
C GLY A 113 -15.96 -3.25 -9.82
N ASN A 114 -15.63 -3.90 -8.70
CA ASN A 114 -16.37 -5.04 -8.16
C ASN A 114 -17.68 -4.67 -7.49
N SER A 115 -17.74 -3.49 -6.89
CA SER A 115 -18.89 -2.99 -6.13
C SER A 115 -19.83 -2.13 -6.98
N GLY A 116 -19.44 -1.78 -8.21
CA GLY A 116 -20.21 -0.87 -9.05
C GLY A 116 -20.19 0.58 -8.53
N VAL A 117 -19.16 0.94 -7.74
CA VAL A 117 -19.07 2.24 -7.09
C VAL A 117 -18.22 3.19 -7.93
N GLU A 118 -18.78 4.37 -8.19
CA GLU A 118 -18.12 5.51 -8.82
C GLU A 118 -18.14 6.72 -7.89
N GLY A 119 -17.27 7.70 -8.16
CA GLY A 119 -17.27 8.97 -7.46
C GLY A 119 -15.90 9.40 -6.94
N GLN A 120 -15.90 10.54 -6.27
CA GLN A 120 -14.68 11.10 -5.66
C GLN A 120 -14.24 10.22 -4.49
N TYR A 121 -12.94 9.98 -4.38
CA TYR A 121 -12.34 9.31 -3.24
C TYR A 121 -11.16 10.09 -2.71
N GLU A 122 -10.93 9.97 -1.40
CA GLU A 122 -9.79 10.54 -0.71
C GLU A 122 -9.38 9.63 0.45
N LEU A 123 -8.07 9.45 0.62
CA LEU A 123 -7.44 8.80 1.75
C LEU A 123 -6.27 9.65 2.25
N GLY A 124 -6.37 10.12 3.49
CA GLY A 124 -5.27 10.75 4.21
C GLY A 124 -4.29 9.71 4.74
N LEU A 125 -3.00 9.92 4.48
CA LEU A 125 -1.91 9.01 4.83
C LEU A 125 -0.89 9.76 5.68
N ASP A 126 -0.67 9.24 6.89
CA ASP A 126 0.37 9.72 7.80
C ASP A 126 1.59 8.79 7.75
N THR A 127 1.44 7.54 8.20
CA THR A 127 2.54 6.56 8.20
C THR A 127 2.06 5.16 7.87
N ILE A 128 2.96 4.34 7.32
CA ILE A 128 2.76 2.89 7.16
C ILE A 128 3.97 2.17 7.75
N LYS A 129 3.70 1.29 8.71
CA LYS A 129 4.71 0.66 9.58
C LYS A 129 4.57 -0.85 9.56
N ALA A 130 5.69 -1.55 9.63
CA ALA A 130 5.73 -2.93 10.08
C ALA A 130 6.05 -2.90 11.57
N VAL A 131 5.17 -3.51 12.35
CA VAL A 131 5.24 -3.58 13.81
C VAL A 131 5.10 -5.04 14.21
N ASN A 132 5.77 -5.43 15.30
CA ASN A 132 5.47 -6.74 15.88
C ASN A 132 4.15 -6.65 16.65
N GLU A 133 3.58 -7.81 16.97
CA GLU A 133 2.35 -7.88 17.74
C GLU A 133 2.52 -7.22 19.12
N GLU A 134 3.68 -7.39 19.75
CA GLU A 134 4.02 -6.74 21.02
C GLU A 134 4.16 -5.21 20.95
N ASP A 135 4.34 -4.64 19.76
CA ASP A 135 4.51 -3.20 19.54
C ASP A 135 3.18 -2.50 19.17
N LEU A 136 2.07 -3.25 19.10
CA LEU A 136 0.74 -2.70 18.91
C LEU A 136 0.24 -2.14 20.24
N ASP A 137 -0.06 -0.84 20.31
CA ASP A 137 -0.76 -0.28 21.47
C ASP A 137 -2.09 -1.06 21.65
N GLU A 138 -2.46 -1.42 22.88
CA GLU A 138 -3.67 -2.21 23.18
C GLU A 138 -4.97 -1.59 22.64
N GLY A 139 -4.95 -0.31 22.24
CA GLY A 139 -6.06 0.42 21.60
C GLY A 139 -5.99 0.55 20.06
N GLN A 140 -4.93 0.07 19.39
CA GLN A 140 -4.75 0.17 17.93
C GLN A 140 -5.20 -1.09 17.18
N VAL A 141 -5.42 -2.21 17.88
CA VAL A 141 -6.05 -3.41 17.32
C VAL A 141 -7.56 -3.24 17.42
N SER A 142 -8.14 -2.38 16.58
CA SER A 142 -9.53 -2.62 16.22
C SER A 142 -9.54 -3.98 15.52
N ASN A 143 -10.07 -5.00 16.22
CA ASN A 143 -10.54 -6.25 15.64
C ASN A 143 -10.94 -6.00 14.18
N PRO A 144 -10.40 -6.71 13.16
CA PRO A 144 -10.67 -6.41 11.76
C PRO A 144 -12.19 -6.48 11.55
N GLN A 145 -12.85 -5.35 11.76
CA GLN A 145 -14.25 -5.19 11.49
C GLN A 145 -14.27 -5.27 9.98
N THR A 146 -14.84 -6.36 9.50
CA THR A 146 -15.38 -6.43 8.15
C THR A 146 -16.05 -5.08 7.91
N LEU A 147 -15.42 -4.23 7.10
CA LEU A 147 -15.96 -2.92 6.74
C LEU A 147 -17.22 -3.19 5.94
N ASN A 148 -18.34 -3.30 6.64
CA ASN A 148 -19.65 -3.48 6.04
C ASN A 148 -20.05 -2.12 5.48
N PHE A 149 -19.68 -1.88 4.22
CA PHE A 149 -20.23 -0.79 3.44
C PHE A 149 -21.75 -1.00 3.35
N THR A 150 -22.50 -0.17 4.06
CA THR A 150 -23.96 -0.13 3.95
C THR A 150 -24.29 0.93 2.92
N ASN A 151 -24.87 0.52 1.79
CA ASN A 151 -25.39 1.46 0.80
C ASN A 151 -26.59 2.21 1.41
N HIS A 152 -26.54 3.54 1.43
CA HIS A 152 -27.69 4.41 1.62
C HIS A 152 -28.17 4.93 0.27
#